data_AF-A0A242A570-F1
#
_entry.id   AF-A0A242A570-F1
#
_cell.length_a   1.000
_cell.length_b   1.000
_cell.length_c   1.000
_cell.angle_alpha   90.00
_cell.angle_beta   90.00
_cell.angle_gamma   90.00
#
_symmetry.space_group_name_H-M   'P 1'
#
loop_
_entity.id
_entity.type
_entity.pdbx_description
1 polymer ?
#
loop_
_entity_poly.entity_id
_entity_poly.type
_entity_poly.pdbx_seq_one_letter_code
_entity_poly.pdbx_strand_id
1 'polypeptide(L)'
;MCQKMRYRQLVEDLFPLLQLPLTSENADQFGRSLSPTPQIHFDQRIFLILPLEYCDYKQCLLIYEHSVAMVAHRSSTILKKILAHHHHFDQTVYKETINLLLTEHSSTRHYKTPIANSEYSLFPLTNAQHPETIWLNPASVLDITTRPYETIVRLFNNITFRSPIESRSLKNNMYISFLTHGIMKRDLTATIVQEDMSLYEYLDLPYSEPIVKVIGDMNYADIPSRRGKLMDYYIAVQLEYAEQLAEPQ
;
A
#
# COMPACT_ATOMS: atom_id res chain seq x y z
N MET A 1 17.05 -28.74 13.34
CA MET A 1 18.46 -28.39 13.08
C MET A 1 18.50 -26.89 12.81
N CYS A 2 18.99 -26.12 13.78
CA CYS A 2 18.90 -24.67 13.84
C CYS A 2 19.67 -24.01 12.68
N GLN A 3 18.97 -23.49 11.69
CA GLN A 3 19.53 -22.47 10.82
C GLN A 3 19.51 -21.15 11.59
N LYS A 4 20.71 -20.72 12.00
CA LYS A 4 20.97 -19.39 12.54
C LYS A 4 20.24 -18.35 11.70
N MET A 5 19.30 -17.64 12.33
CA MET A 5 18.64 -16.48 11.74
C MET A 5 19.71 -15.48 11.30
N ARG A 6 19.91 -15.35 9.98
CA ARG A 6 20.61 -14.20 9.40
C ARG A 6 19.58 -13.15 9.04
N TYR A 7 19.19 -12.48 10.10
CA TYR A 7 18.25 -11.39 10.23
C TYR A 7 18.72 -10.06 9.57
N ARG A 8 19.25 -10.11 8.34
CA ARG A 8 20.05 -9.01 7.76
C ARG A 8 19.27 -7.81 7.19
N GLN A 9 17.94 -7.86 7.14
CA GLN A 9 17.11 -6.73 6.66
C GLN A 9 16.06 -6.25 7.66
N LEU A 10 15.87 -6.95 8.78
CA LEU A 10 14.74 -6.72 9.69
C LEU A 10 15.13 -6.62 11.18
N VAL A 11 16.40 -6.78 11.54
CA VAL A 11 16.84 -6.84 12.97
C VAL A 11 17.88 -5.82 13.36
N GLU A 12 18.43 -5.07 12.44
CA GLU A 12 19.11 -3.82 12.83
C GLU A 12 18.15 -2.62 12.69
N ASP A 13 17.13 -2.69 11.82
CA ASP A 13 16.34 -1.51 11.42
C ASP A 13 14.89 -1.46 11.92
N LEU A 14 14.29 -2.56 12.44
CA LEU A 14 12.97 -2.52 13.12
C LEU A 14 13.07 -2.44 14.65
N PHE A 15 14.27 -2.59 15.21
CA PHE A 15 14.50 -2.54 16.66
C PHE A 15 14.23 -1.17 17.29
N PRO A 16 14.54 -0.04 16.65
CA PRO A 16 14.19 1.28 17.20
C PRO A 16 12.68 1.53 17.28
N LEU A 17 11.85 0.66 16.68
CA LEU A 17 10.42 0.93 16.37
C LEU A 17 9.44 0.31 17.33
N LEU A 18 9.92 -0.68 18.08
CA LEU A 18 9.09 -1.38 19.04
C LEU A 18 9.21 -0.79 20.45
N GLN A 19 10.13 0.16 20.70
CA GLN A 19 10.43 0.74 22.03
C GLN A 19 10.47 -0.28 23.18
N LEU A 20 10.74 -1.54 22.89
CA LEU A 20 10.90 -2.58 23.90
C LEU A 20 12.40 -2.72 24.19
N PRO A 21 12.85 -2.66 25.46
CA PRO A 21 14.25 -2.78 25.82
C PRO A 21 14.67 -4.24 25.71
N LEU A 22 15.17 -4.66 24.54
CA LEU A 22 15.22 -6.07 24.23
C LEU A 22 16.59 -6.49 23.66
N THR A 23 17.42 -7.07 24.54
CA THR A 23 18.62 -7.89 24.24
C THR A 23 18.33 -8.95 23.17
N SER A 24 19.34 -9.61 22.60
CA SER A 24 19.15 -10.67 21.58
C SER A 24 18.17 -11.80 22.00
N GLU A 25 17.96 -12.01 23.30
CA GLU A 25 16.97 -12.97 23.85
C GLU A 25 15.51 -12.57 23.59
N ASN A 26 15.26 -11.29 23.39
CA ASN A 26 13.92 -10.73 23.43
C ASN A 26 13.26 -10.59 22.04
N ALA A 27 14.06 -10.49 20.98
CA ALA A 27 13.59 -10.59 19.60
C ALA A 27 13.16 -12.03 19.25
N ASP A 28 13.90 -13.02 19.78
CA ASP A 28 13.51 -14.43 19.75
C ASP A 28 12.21 -14.66 20.52
N GLN A 29 11.98 -13.93 21.63
CA GLN A 29 10.72 -13.97 22.38
C GLN A 29 9.55 -13.31 21.62
N PHE A 30 9.76 -12.15 20.98
CA PHE A 30 8.73 -11.47 20.17
C PHE A 30 8.30 -12.31 18.97
N GLY A 31 9.25 -12.85 18.21
CA GLY A 31 8.97 -13.77 17.10
C GLY A 31 8.29 -15.07 17.53
N ARG A 32 8.56 -15.55 18.75
CA ARG A 32 7.85 -16.71 19.35
C ARG A 32 6.47 -16.36 19.91
N SER A 33 6.22 -15.10 20.26
CA SER A 33 4.92 -14.63 20.77
C SER A 33 3.90 -14.42 19.64
N LEU A 34 4.35 -14.11 18.43
CA LEU A 34 3.50 -13.97 17.26
C LEU A 34 3.27 -15.34 16.63
N SER A 35 2.09 -15.92 16.86
CA SER A 35 1.65 -17.09 16.11
C SER A 35 1.14 -16.64 14.74
N PRO A 36 1.63 -17.21 13.62
CA PRO A 36 1.11 -16.85 12.30
C PRO A 36 -0.39 -17.12 12.23
N THR A 37 -1.16 -16.12 11.85
CA THR A 37 -2.62 -16.23 11.68
C THR A 37 -2.98 -16.22 10.20
N PRO A 38 -4.00 -16.99 9.78
CA PRO A 38 -4.55 -16.86 8.43
C PRO A 38 -5.45 -15.62 8.29
N GLN A 39 -5.84 -14.99 9.40
CA GLN A 39 -6.79 -13.89 9.44
C GLN A 39 -6.11 -12.55 9.12
N ILE A 40 -6.82 -11.71 8.36
CA ILE A 40 -6.44 -10.34 8.03
C ILE A 40 -7.61 -9.46 8.49
N HIS A 41 -7.29 -8.41 9.24
CA HIS A 41 -8.28 -7.48 9.81
C HIS A 41 -8.52 -6.34 8.82
N PHE A 42 -9.43 -6.55 7.86
CA PHE A 42 -9.77 -5.55 6.84
C PHE A 42 -10.60 -4.38 7.37
N ASP A 43 -11.12 -4.50 8.60
CA ASP A 43 -11.72 -3.41 9.36
C ASP A 43 -10.70 -2.38 9.85
N GLN A 44 -9.40 -2.72 9.83
CA GLN A 44 -8.31 -1.84 10.22
C GLN A 44 -7.52 -1.35 9.00
N ARG A 45 -7.16 -0.07 9.02
CA ARG A 45 -6.28 0.52 8.01
C ARG A 45 -4.88 -0.09 8.12
N ILE A 46 -4.47 -0.80 7.08
CA ILE A 46 -3.10 -1.33 6.99
C ILE A 46 -2.15 -0.16 6.75
N PHE A 47 -1.14 -0.02 7.60
CA PHE A 47 -0.08 0.97 7.47
C PHE A 47 1.07 0.45 6.59
N LEU A 48 1.45 -0.82 6.78
CA LEU A 48 2.56 -1.46 6.08
C LEU A 48 2.30 -2.96 5.90
N ILE A 49 2.66 -3.49 4.74
CA ILE A 49 2.85 -4.94 4.51
C ILE A 49 4.34 -5.19 4.31
N LEU A 50 4.92 -5.98 5.19
CA LEU A 50 6.34 -6.31 5.17
C LEU A 50 6.53 -7.82 4.95
N PRO A 51 6.92 -8.25 3.73
CA PRO A 51 7.26 -9.65 3.46
C PRO A 51 8.45 -10.13 4.30
N LEU A 52 8.39 -11.38 4.78
CA LEU A 52 9.41 -11.93 5.68
C LEU A 52 10.32 -12.93 4.94
N GLU A 53 11.58 -12.53 4.75
CA GLU A 53 12.60 -13.31 4.03
C GLU A 53 12.83 -14.70 4.64
N TYR A 54 12.88 -14.80 5.98
CA TYR A 54 13.18 -16.07 6.67
C TYR A 54 12.11 -17.16 6.47
N CYS A 55 10.93 -16.80 5.97
CA CYS A 55 9.87 -17.72 5.60
C CYS A 55 9.72 -17.86 4.07
N ASP A 56 10.78 -17.58 3.29
CA ASP A 56 10.73 -17.60 1.82
C ASP A 56 9.59 -16.70 1.30
N TYR A 57 9.39 -15.57 1.99
CA TYR A 57 8.34 -14.58 1.71
C TYR A 57 6.91 -15.13 1.72
N LYS A 58 6.67 -16.33 2.26
CA LYS A 58 5.34 -16.95 2.39
C LYS A 58 4.51 -16.33 3.52
N GLN A 59 5.12 -15.51 4.35
CA GLN A 59 4.50 -14.82 5.47
C GLN A 59 4.82 -13.33 5.38
N CYS A 60 3.90 -12.50 5.86
CA CYS A 60 4.08 -11.06 5.95
C CYS A 60 3.77 -10.58 7.35
N LEU A 61 4.47 -9.53 7.79
CA LEU A 61 4.05 -8.73 8.93
C LEU A 61 3.11 -7.63 8.43
N LEU A 62 1.88 -7.64 8.92
CA LEU A 62 0.92 -6.56 8.74
C LEU A 62 1.01 -5.62 9.92
N ILE A 63 1.27 -4.35 9.63
CA ILE A 63 1.34 -3.29 10.61
C ILE A 63 0.08 -2.44 10.44
N TYR A 64 -0.66 -2.28 11.52
CA TYR A 64 -1.82 -1.39 11.62
C TYR A 64 -1.48 -0.22 12.55
N GLU A 65 -2.45 0.65 12.79
CA GLU A 65 -2.25 1.81 13.66
C GLU A 65 -1.90 1.42 15.11
N HIS A 66 -2.62 0.44 15.67
CA HIS A 66 -2.48 0.04 17.09
C HIS A 66 -2.09 -1.42 17.27
N SER A 67 -1.84 -2.16 16.19
CA SER A 67 -1.58 -3.59 16.26
C SER A 67 -0.63 -4.05 15.17
N VAL A 68 -0.04 -5.23 15.39
CA VAL A 68 0.82 -5.91 14.41
C VAL A 68 0.39 -7.37 14.37
N ALA A 69 0.28 -7.93 13.17
CA ALA A 69 -0.08 -9.33 12.97
C ALA A 69 0.89 -10.00 11.99
N MET A 70 1.38 -11.18 12.34
CA MET A 70 2.09 -12.03 11.39
C MET A 70 1.09 -12.91 10.66
N VAL A 71 1.03 -12.77 9.34
CA VAL A 71 0.04 -13.44 8.50
C VAL A 71 0.70 -14.47 7.62
N ALA A 72 0.11 -15.67 7.56
CA ALA A 72 0.59 -16.79 6.76
C ALA A 72 0.25 -16.68 5.26
N HIS A 73 0.43 -15.50 4.68
CA HIS A 73 0.16 -15.21 3.27
C HIS A 73 1.30 -14.40 2.65
N ARG A 74 1.53 -14.60 1.35
CA ARG A 74 2.36 -13.70 0.52
C ARG A 74 1.68 -12.34 0.37
N SER A 75 2.46 -11.29 0.16
CA SER A 75 1.95 -9.94 -0.11
C SER A 75 0.95 -9.93 -1.27
N SER A 76 1.26 -10.62 -2.38
CA SER A 76 0.35 -10.77 -3.52
C SER A 76 -1.01 -11.36 -3.14
N THR A 77 -1.04 -12.39 -2.28
CA THR A 77 -2.29 -12.99 -1.78
C THR A 77 -3.06 -12.03 -0.89
N ILE A 78 -2.38 -11.26 -0.04
CA ILE A 78 -3.01 -10.24 0.82
C ILE A 78 -3.69 -9.18 -0.04
N LEU A 79 -3.01 -8.65 -1.06
CA LEU A 79 -3.55 -7.62 -1.94
C LEU A 79 -4.77 -8.11 -2.73
N LYS A 80 -4.74 -9.36 -3.21
CA LYS A 80 -5.91 -10.00 -3.84
C LYS A 80 -7.09 -10.06 -2.87
N LYS A 81 -6.83 -10.43 -1.60
CA LYS A 81 -7.88 -10.48 -0.57
C LYS A 81 -8.43 -9.09 -0.25
N ILE A 82 -7.62 -8.02 -0.24
CA ILE A 82 -8.12 -6.64 -0.07
C ILE A 82 -9.12 -6.28 -1.18
N LEU A 83 -8.73 -6.47 -2.45
CA LEU A 83 -9.59 -6.17 -3.59
C LEU A 83 -10.87 -7.02 -3.60
N ALA A 84 -10.73 -8.32 -3.32
CA ALA A 84 -11.86 -9.24 -3.30
C ALA A 84 -12.83 -8.97 -2.14
N HIS A 85 -12.32 -8.58 -0.97
CA HIS A 85 -13.13 -8.37 0.23
C HIS A 85 -13.99 -7.10 0.14
N HIS A 86 -13.42 -5.98 -0.34
CA HIS A 86 -14.15 -4.72 -0.37
C HIS A 86 -14.98 -4.53 -1.64
N HIS A 87 -14.54 -5.06 -2.78
CA HIS A 87 -15.09 -4.67 -4.09
C HIS A 87 -15.30 -5.84 -5.08
N HIS A 88 -14.96 -7.07 -4.70
CA HIS A 88 -15.01 -8.24 -5.59
C HIS A 88 -14.22 -8.07 -6.90
N PHE A 89 -13.16 -7.25 -6.88
CA PHE A 89 -12.32 -7.02 -8.06
C PHE A 89 -11.28 -8.12 -8.25
N ASP A 90 -11.08 -8.53 -9.50
CA ASP A 90 -9.90 -9.25 -9.95
C ASP A 90 -8.70 -8.31 -10.00
N GLN A 91 -7.56 -8.78 -9.50
CA GLN A 91 -6.37 -7.95 -9.38
C GLN A 91 -5.79 -7.50 -10.73
N THR A 92 -5.87 -8.34 -11.76
CA THR A 92 -5.32 -8.04 -13.08
C THR A 92 -6.17 -6.98 -13.76
N VAL A 93 -7.49 -7.20 -13.78
CA VAL A 93 -8.46 -6.25 -14.34
C VAL A 93 -8.41 -4.92 -13.60
N TYR A 94 -8.34 -4.96 -12.26
CA TYR A 94 -8.18 -3.76 -11.44
C TYR A 94 -6.94 -2.95 -11.82
N LYS A 95 -5.76 -3.61 -11.93
CA LYS A 95 -4.51 -2.91 -12.24
C LYS A 95 -4.57 -2.24 -13.60
N GLU A 96 -5.14 -2.90 -14.60
CA GLU A 96 -5.28 -2.30 -15.92
C GLU A 96 -6.26 -1.13 -15.91
N THR A 97 -7.41 -1.30 -15.24
CA THR A 97 -8.42 -0.25 -15.05
C THR A 97 -7.82 1.01 -14.42
N ILE A 98 -7.10 0.87 -13.30
CA ILE A 98 -6.46 2.01 -12.62
C ILE A 98 -5.40 2.65 -13.51
N ASN A 99 -4.62 1.86 -14.26
CA ASN A 99 -3.65 2.43 -15.20
C ASN A 99 -4.34 3.28 -16.27
N LEU A 100 -5.42 2.79 -16.87
CA LEU A 100 -6.17 3.53 -17.89
C LEU A 100 -6.66 4.88 -17.34
N LEU A 101 -7.27 4.87 -16.15
CA LEU A 101 -7.78 6.09 -15.49
C LEU A 101 -6.66 7.08 -15.15
N LEU A 102 -5.53 6.60 -14.61
CA LEU A 102 -4.38 7.46 -14.31
C LEU A 102 -3.70 8.01 -15.59
N THR A 103 -3.81 7.29 -16.71
CA THR A 103 -3.24 7.74 -17.99
C THR A 103 -4.08 8.77 -18.74
N GLU A 104 -5.35 8.97 -18.38
CA GLU A 104 -6.17 10.06 -18.95
C GLU A 104 -5.51 11.43 -18.76
N HIS A 105 -4.76 11.61 -17.67
CA HIS A 105 -4.07 12.85 -17.32
C HIS A 105 -2.54 12.74 -17.37
N SER A 106 -1.98 11.56 -17.66
CA SER A 106 -0.54 11.35 -17.76
C SER A 106 -0.20 10.39 -18.91
N SER A 107 0.70 10.79 -19.81
CA SER A 107 1.06 9.97 -20.98
C SER A 107 1.85 8.69 -20.65
N THR A 108 2.00 8.35 -19.37
CA THR A 108 2.89 7.29 -18.89
C THR A 108 2.13 6.24 -18.09
N ARG A 109 2.21 4.99 -18.53
CA ARG A 109 1.70 3.83 -17.80
C ARG A 109 2.45 3.65 -16.48
N HIS A 110 1.72 3.38 -15.40
CA HIS A 110 2.30 3.26 -14.06
C HIS A 110 2.60 1.79 -13.73
N TYR A 111 3.86 1.38 -13.81
CA TYR A 111 4.29 0.01 -13.47
C TYR A 111 4.11 -0.36 -11.98
N LYS A 112 3.94 0.64 -11.11
CA LYS A 112 3.75 0.49 -9.66
C LYS A 112 2.32 0.85 -9.26
N THR A 113 1.34 0.26 -9.94
CA THR A 113 -0.09 0.54 -9.68
C THR A 113 -0.43 0.29 -8.21
N PRO A 114 -0.90 1.31 -7.47
CA PRO A 114 -1.38 1.14 -6.10
C PRO A 114 -2.59 0.21 -6.03
N ILE A 115 -2.84 -0.34 -4.85
CA ILE A 115 -4.06 -1.08 -4.51
C ILE A 115 -4.80 -0.22 -3.50
N ALA A 116 -6.05 0.13 -3.79
CA ALA A 116 -6.85 0.98 -2.92
C ALA A 116 -8.27 0.43 -2.73
N ASN A 117 -8.88 0.84 -1.63
CA ASN A 117 -10.32 0.77 -1.38
C ASN A 117 -10.85 2.20 -1.13
N SER A 118 -12.09 2.35 -0.63
CA SER A 118 -12.64 3.67 -0.31
C SER A 118 -11.95 4.36 0.88
N GLU A 119 -11.27 3.61 1.74
CA GLU A 119 -10.78 4.07 3.05
C GLU A 119 -9.26 4.34 3.07
N TYR A 120 -8.49 3.63 2.24
CA TYR A 120 -7.04 3.79 2.14
C TYR A 120 -6.48 3.22 0.84
N SER A 121 -5.20 3.51 0.59
CA SER A 121 -4.41 2.91 -0.47
C SER A 121 -3.08 2.35 0.02
N LEU A 122 -2.50 1.43 -0.76
CA LEU A 122 -1.20 0.82 -0.56
C LEU A 122 -0.44 0.88 -1.89
N PHE A 123 0.82 1.30 -1.84
CA PHE A 123 1.69 1.29 -3.01
C PHE A 123 2.96 0.47 -2.77
N PRO A 124 3.51 -0.18 -3.80
CA PRO A 124 4.73 -0.95 -3.69
C PRO A 124 5.95 -0.02 -3.67
N LEU A 125 6.88 -0.24 -2.74
CA LEU A 125 8.14 0.53 -2.72
C LEU A 125 9.04 0.15 -3.90
N THR A 126 9.17 -1.14 -4.19
CA THR A 126 9.94 -1.69 -5.32
C THR A 126 8.99 -2.22 -6.40
N ASN A 127 9.33 -3.32 -7.07
CA ASN A 127 8.51 -3.88 -8.15
C ASN A 127 7.36 -4.71 -7.56
N ALA A 128 6.11 -4.38 -7.90
CA ALA A 128 4.91 -5.03 -7.39
C ALA A 128 4.86 -6.56 -7.59
N GLN A 129 5.64 -7.10 -8.53
CA GLN A 129 5.71 -8.53 -8.83
C GLN A 129 6.75 -9.28 -7.97
N HIS A 130 7.68 -8.57 -7.33
CA HIS A 130 8.70 -9.20 -6.50
C HIS A 130 8.13 -9.58 -5.12
N PRO A 131 8.48 -10.77 -4.60
CA PRO A 131 7.95 -11.26 -3.32
C PRO A 131 8.46 -10.46 -2.11
N GLU A 132 9.63 -9.83 -2.21
CA GLU A 132 10.25 -8.99 -1.18
C GLU A 132 9.62 -7.59 -1.05
N THR A 133 8.72 -7.23 -1.95
CA THR A 133 8.21 -5.87 -2.05
C THR A 133 7.38 -5.47 -0.84
N ILE A 134 7.85 -4.43 -0.16
CA ILE A 134 7.13 -3.72 0.90
C ILE A 134 5.99 -2.91 0.27
N TRP A 135 4.82 -2.95 0.88
CA TRP A 135 3.68 -2.11 0.52
C TRP A 135 3.40 -1.12 1.64
N LEU A 136 3.34 0.16 1.29
CA LEU A 136 3.17 1.25 2.24
C LEU A 136 1.86 1.99 1.98
N ASN A 137 1.16 2.34 3.06
CA ASN A 137 0.06 3.29 3.00
C ASN A 137 0.62 4.72 3.03
N PRO A 138 0.35 5.57 2.02
CA PRO A 138 0.88 6.93 2.02
C PRO A 138 0.33 7.77 3.17
N ALA A 139 -0.90 7.49 3.63
CA ALA A 139 -1.53 8.20 4.73
C ALA A 139 -0.97 7.79 6.11
N SER A 140 -0.15 6.73 6.20
CA SER A 140 0.49 6.35 7.46
C SER A 140 1.81 7.09 7.72
N VAL A 141 2.32 7.86 6.75
CA VAL A 141 3.63 8.52 6.82
C VAL A 141 3.57 9.79 7.66
N LEU A 142 4.31 9.80 8.76
CA LEU A 142 4.51 10.94 9.64
C LEU A 142 5.71 11.80 9.22
N ASP A 143 6.84 11.18 8.84
CA ASP A 143 8.05 11.90 8.42
C ASP A 143 8.86 11.13 7.37
N ILE A 144 9.60 11.86 6.52
CA ILE A 144 10.53 11.31 5.54
C ILE A 144 11.87 12.04 5.69
N THR A 145 12.83 11.38 6.32
CA THR A 145 14.20 11.90 6.47
C THR A 145 15.10 11.36 5.36
N THR A 146 15.87 12.24 4.72
CA THR A 146 16.88 11.83 3.70
C THR A 146 18.28 12.00 4.28
N ARG A 147 19.10 10.95 4.17
CA ARG A 147 20.54 10.96 4.50
C ARG A 147 21.32 10.54 3.25
N PRO A 148 22.65 10.72 3.20
CA PRO A 148 23.44 10.22 2.08
C PRO A 148 23.14 8.73 1.81
N TYR A 149 22.66 8.43 0.61
CA TYR A 149 22.29 7.06 0.15
C TYR A 149 21.13 6.39 0.91
N GLU A 150 20.34 7.15 1.69
CA GLU A 150 19.31 6.59 2.56
C GLU A 150 18.04 7.44 2.60
N THR A 151 16.89 6.79 2.54
CA THR A 151 15.59 7.39 2.83
C THR A 151 14.97 6.64 4.00
N ILE A 152 14.65 7.36 5.06
CA ILE A 152 14.07 6.82 6.30
C ILE A 152 12.64 7.35 6.38
N VAL A 153 11.68 6.43 6.58
CA VAL A 153 10.25 6.74 6.64
C VAL A 153 9.77 6.43 8.04
N ARG A 154 9.21 7.43 8.73
CA ARG A 154 8.54 7.26 10.02
C ARG A 154 7.03 7.31 9.83
N LEU A 155 6.32 6.41 10.49
CA LEU A 155 4.87 6.25 10.47
C LEU A 155 4.23 6.88 11.72
N PHE A 156 2.92 7.13 11.67
CA PHE A 156 2.17 7.70 12.81
C PHE A 156 2.18 6.83 14.08
N ASN A 157 2.33 5.51 13.93
CA ASN A 157 2.50 4.59 15.05
C ASN A 157 3.97 4.50 15.55
N ASN A 158 4.81 5.48 15.17
CA ASN A 158 6.24 5.59 15.49
C ASN A 158 7.17 4.54 14.85
N ILE A 159 6.62 3.64 14.03
CA ILE A 159 7.45 2.69 13.28
C ILE A 159 8.19 3.45 12.18
N THR A 160 9.50 3.22 12.07
CA THR A 160 10.45 3.91 11.19
C THR A 160 11.33 2.93 10.44
N PHE A 161 11.24 2.85 9.12
CA PHE A 161 12.03 1.89 8.35
C PHE A 161 12.86 2.57 7.26
N ARG A 162 13.92 1.89 6.83
CA ARG A 162 14.71 2.30 5.67
C ARG A 162 13.96 1.94 4.40
N SER A 163 13.59 2.94 3.62
CA SER A 163 12.99 2.77 2.31
C SER A 163 14.04 2.26 1.30
N PRO A 164 13.71 1.25 0.47
CA PRO A 164 14.56 0.80 -0.62
C PRO A 164 14.58 1.77 -1.82
N ILE A 165 13.77 2.83 -1.78
CA ILE A 165 13.70 3.87 -2.79
C ILE A 165 13.98 5.25 -2.21
N GLU A 166 14.50 6.12 -3.06
CA GLU A 166 14.78 7.52 -2.73
C GLU A 166 13.50 8.31 -2.38
N SER A 167 13.66 9.34 -1.54
CA SER A 167 12.57 10.24 -1.10
C SER A 167 11.73 10.81 -2.25
N ARG A 168 12.36 11.17 -3.38
CA ARG A 168 11.65 11.68 -4.57
C ARG A 168 10.70 10.63 -5.14
N SER A 169 11.19 9.41 -5.34
CA SER A 169 10.40 8.28 -5.85
C SER A 169 9.29 7.89 -4.87
N LEU A 170 9.58 7.93 -3.57
CA LEU A 170 8.60 7.69 -2.52
C LEU A 170 7.43 8.68 -2.59
N LYS A 171 7.74 9.99 -2.65
CA LYS A 171 6.73 11.06 -2.76
C LYS A 171 5.91 10.95 -4.04
N ASN A 172 6.54 10.61 -5.17
CA ASN A 172 5.82 10.37 -6.42
C ASN A 172 4.86 9.18 -6.31
N ASN A 173 5.28 8.08 -5.67
CA ASN A 173 4.39 6.95 -5.45
C ASN A 173 3.25 7.29 -4.47
N MET A 174 3.52 8.09 -3.43
CA MET A 174 2.47 8.60 -2.53
C MET A 174 1.43 9.40 -3.30
N TYR A 175 1.86 10.31 -4.18
CA TYR A 175 0.97 11.10 -5.04
C TYR A 175 0.03 10.21 -5.85
N ILE A 176 0.58 9.24 -6.60
CA ILE A 176 -0.23 8.31 -7.41
C ILE A 176 -1.17 7.48 -6.52
N SER A 177 -0.72 7.11 -5.32
CA SER A 177 -1.53 6.35 -4.36
C SER A 177 -2.69 7.17 -3.78
N PHE A 178 -2.53 8.48 -3.58
CA PHE A 178 -3.63 9.36 -3.18
C PHE A 178 -4.64 9.56 -4.31
N LEU A 179 -4.19 9.75 -5.55
CA LEU A 179 -5.11 9.80 -6.70
C LEU A 179 -5.91 8.50 -6.85
N THR A 180 -5.25 7.35 -6.70
CA THR A 180 -5.91 6.04 -6.75
C THR A 180 -6.94 5.88 -5.62
N HIS A 181 -6.63 6.34 -4.41
CA HIS A 181 -7.60 6.39 -3.30
C HIS A 181 -8.77 7.31 -3.63
N GLY A 182 -8.51 8.48 -4.21
CA GLY A 182 -9.55 9.41 -4.66
C GLY A 182 -10.50 8.81 -5.68
N ILE A 183 -9.99 8.12 -6.70
CA ILE A 183 -10.79 7.40 -7.70
C ILE A 183 -11.70 6.37 -7.01
N MET A 184 -11.14 5.54 -6.13
CA MET A 184 -11.89 4.51 -5.42
C MET A 184 -12.96 5.10 -4.50
N LYS A 185 -12.60 6.08 -3.66
CA LYS A 185 -13.55 6.75 -2.77
C LYS A 185 -14.66 7.42 -3.55
N ARG A 186 -14.34 8.07 -4.68
CA ARG A 186 -15.33 8.76 -5.51
C ARG A 186 -16.35 7.79 -6.11
N ASP A 187 -15.93 6.64 -6.59
CA ASP A 187 -16.86 5.72 -7.26
C ASP A 187 -17.63 4.82 -6.29
N LEU A 188 -17.07 4.57 -5.10
CA LEU A 188 -17.61 3.58 -4.17
C LEU A 188 -18.35 4.19 -2.98
N THR A 189 -18.27 5.50 -2.79
CA THR A 189 -19.00 6.21 -1.72
C THR A 189 -19.99 7.21 -2.30
N ALA A 190 -21.15 7.35 -1.66
CA ALA A 190 -22.21 8.29 -2.08
C ALA A 190 -21.95 9.74 -1.66
N THR A 191 -20.72 10.10 -1.30
CA THR A 191 -20.39 11.42 -0.78
C THR A 191 -20.61 12.51 -1.82
N ILE A 192 -21.46 13.49 -1.49
CA ILE A 192 -21.65 14.72 -2.26
C ILE A 192 -20.54 15.68 -1.84
N VAL A 193 -19.77 16.18 -2.80
CA VAL A 193 -18.54 16.93 -2.56
C VAL A 193 -18.53 18.16 -3.47
N GLN A 194 -18.01 19.28 -2.96
CA GLN A 194 -17.76 20.49 -3.75
C GLN A 194 -16.49 20.31 -4.58
N GLU A 195 -16.47 20.81 -5.82
CA GLU A 195 -15.33 20.58 -6.74
C GLU A 195 -14.01 21.18 -6.23
N ASP A 196 -14.09 22.26 -5.46
CA ASP A 196 -12.97 22.98 -4.84
C ASP A 196 -12.57 22.43 -3.46
N MET A 197 -13.23 21.37 -2.97
CA MET A 197 -12.79 20.69 -1.75
C MET A 197 -11.37 20.17 -1.95
N SER A 198 -10.47 20.50 -1.02
CA SER A 198 -9.10 20.00 -1.08
C SER A 198 -9.07 18.47 -1.09
N LEU A 199 -8.16 17.88 -1.87
CA LEU A 199 -8.00 16.43 -1.92
C LEU A 199 -7.64 15.88 -0.54
N TYR A 200 -6.90 16.66 0.25
CA TYR A 200 -6.55 16.36 1.63
C TYR A 200 -7.79 16.15 2.51
N GLU A 201 -8.74 17.11 2.48
CA GLU A 201 -10.00 17.03 3.22
C GLU A 201 -10.87 15.90 2.68
N TYR A 202 -11.01 15.81 1.36
CA TYR A 202 -11.83 14.78 0.73
C TYR A 202 -11.40 13.36 1.10
N LEU A 203 -10.09 13.10 1.17
CA LEU A 203 -9.54 11.79 1.53
C LEU A 203 -9.49 11.52 3.05
N ASP A 204 -9.81 12.51 3.88
CA ASP A 204 -9.72 12.43 5.36
C ASP A 204 -8.31 12.01 5.81
N LEU A 205 -7.30 12.77 5.36
CA LEU A 205 -5.90 12.45 5.63
C LEU A 205 -5.42 12.98 6.99
N PRO A 206 -4.59 12.21 7.73
CA PRO A 206 -3.92 12.71 8.91
C PRO A 206 -2.82 13.70 8.55
N TYR A 207 -2.58 14.66 9.45
CA TYR A 207 -1.62 15.73 9.19
C TYR A 207 -0.18 15.25 9.33
N SER A 208 0.58 15.37 8.24
CA SER A 208 2.03 15.38 8.26
C SER A 208 2.59 16.26 7.14
N GLU A 209 3.77 16.83 7.38
CA GLU A 209 4.44 17.67 6.39
C GLU A 209 4.72 16.93 5.06
N PRO A 210 5.13 15.64 5.05
CA PRO A 210 5.23 14.88 3.80
C PRO A 210 3.92 14.77 3.04
N ILE A 211 2.80 14.50 3.72
CA ILE A 211 1.49 14.36 3.08
C ILE A 211 1.05 15.70 2.47
N VAL A 212 1.13 16.78 3.24
CA VAL A 212 0.76 18.12 2.77
C VAL A 212 1.60 18.54 1.56
N LYS A 213 2.92 18.27 1.58
CA LYS A 213 3.80 18.56 0.43
C LYS A 213 3.49 17.73 -0.81
N VAL A 214 3.03 16.49 -0.64
CA VAL A 214 2.68 15.61 -1.76
C VAL A 214 1.33 16.00 -2.35
N ILE A 215 0.36 16.35 -1.50
CA ILE A 215 -0.97 16.78 -1.96
C ILE A 215 -0.91 18.18 -2.59
N GLY A 216 -0.15 19.10 -2.00
CA GLY A 216 -0.07 20.49 -2.46
C GLY A 216 -1.45 21.14 -2.49
N ASP A 217 -1.76 21.82 -3.60
CA ASP A 217 -3.01 22.53 -3.83
C ASP A 217 -4.06 21.69 -4.60
N MET A 218 -3.90 20.37 -4.64
CA MET A 218 -4.85 19.49 -5.33
C MET A 218 -6.23 19.50 -4.66
N ASN A 219 -7.26 19.50 -5.50
CA ASN A 219 -8.66 19.43 -5.11
C ASN A 219 -9.34 18.17 -5.65
N TYR A 220 -10.60 17.97 -5.27
CA TYR A 220 -11.44 16.88 -5.75
C TYR A 220 -11.54 16.84 -7.28
N ALA A 221 -11.63 18.01 -7.92
CA ALA A 221 -11.69 18.13 -9.38
C ALA A 221 -10.42 17.62 -10.10
N ASP A 222 -9.27 17.56 -9.40
CA ASP A 222 -8.01 17.08 -9.97
C ASP A 222 -7.89 15.54 -9.94
N ILE A 223 -8.83 14.84 -9.29
CA ILE A 223 -8.87 13.37 -9.30
C ILE A 223 -9.16 12.90 -10.74
N PRO A 224 -8.28 12.09 -11.35
CA PRO A 224 -8.42 11.62 -12.73
C PRO A 224 -9.78 11.01 -13.02
N SER A 225 -10.33 11.27 -14.20
CA SER A 225 -11.64 10.78 -14.66
C SER A 225 -12.83 11.33 -13.86
N ARG A 226 -14.02 10.74 -14.02
CA ARG A 226 -15.26 11.18 -13.35
C ARG A 226 -15.93 10.05 -12.57
N ARG A 227 -16.88 10.40 -11.71
CA ARG A 227 -17.68 9.41 -10.97
C ARG A 227 -18.34 8.40 -11.92
N GLY A 228 -18.21 7.12 -11.59
CA GLY A 228 -18.77 5.99 -12.35
C GLY A 228 -17.82 5.42 -13.40
N LYS A 229 -16.73 6.13 -13.74
CA LYS A 229 -15.79 5.67 -14.76
C LYS A 229 -14.95 4.49 -14.32
N LEU A 230 -14.71 4.30 -13.01
CA LEU A 230 -14.01 3.10 -12.53
C LEU A 230 -14.72 1.83 -12.98
N MET A 231 -16.05 1.78 -12.80
CA MET A 231 -16.84 0.60 -13.13
C MET A 231 -17.02 0.42 -14.64
N ASP A 232 -17.22 1.52 -15.38
CA ASP A 232 -17.26 1.48 -16.85
C ASP A 232 -16.01 0.83 -17.43
N TYR A 233 -14.83 1.31 -17.01
CA TYR A 233 -13.55 0.78 -17.47
C TYR A 233 -13.30 -0.64 -16.97
N TYR A 234 -13.65 -0.94 -15.71
CA TYR A 234 -13.49 -2.28 -15.16
C TYR A 234 -14.27 -3.32 -15.95
N ILE A 235 -15.54 -3.03 -16.30
CA ILE A 235 -16.38 -3.93 -17.09
C ILE A 235 -15.80 -4.10 -18.50
N ALA A 236 -15.37 -3.01 -19.14
CA ALA A 236 -14.77 -3.07 -20.47
C ALA A 236 -13.53 -3.96 -20.49
N VAL A 237 -12.59 -3.73 -19.57
CA VAL A 237 -11.37 -4.55 -19.43
C VAL A 237 -11.72 -6.01 -19.13
N GLN A 238 -12.69 -6.26 -18.25
CA GLN A 238 -13.12 -7.62 -17.90
C GLN A 238 -13.67 -8.39 -19.11
N LEU A 239 -14.43 -7.71 -19.99
CA LEU A 239 -14.97 -8.29 -21.22
C LEU A 239 -13.85 -8.61 -22.21
N GLU A 240 -12.89 -7.71 -22.41
CA GLU A 240 -11.73 -7.93 -23.27
C GLU A 240 -10.92 -9.16 -22.83
N TYR A 241 -10.69 -9.33 -21.52
CA TYR A 241 -10.03 -10.52 -20.98
C TYR A 241 -10.84 -11.80 -21.21
N ALA A 242 -12.17 -11.74 -21.12
CA ALA A 242 -13.03 -12.90 -21.34
C ALA A 242 -13.03 -13.33 -22.81
N GLU A 243 -13.02 -12.37 -23.75
CA GLU A 243 -12.95 -12.62 -25.19
C GLU A 243 -11.62 -13.27 -25.59
N GLN A 244 -10.49 -12.76 -25.07
CA GLN A 244 -9.16 -13.34 -25.33
C GLN A 244 -9.01 -14.78 -24.83
N LEU A 245 -9.74 -15.16 -23.77
CA LEU A 245 -9.73 -16.53 -23.24
C LEU A 245 -10.68 -17.46 -24.01
N ALA A 246 -11.65 -16.92 -24.73
CA ALA A 246 -12.63 -17.67 -25.52
C ALA A 246 -12.15 -17.98 -26.95
N GLU A 247 -11.11 -17.29 -27.43
CA GLU A 247 -10.47 -17.62 -28.71
C GLU A 247 -9.67 -18.93 -28.57
N PRO A 248 -9.98 -19.98 -29.36
CA PRO A 248 -9.22 -21.22 -29.33
C PRO A 248 -7.81 -20.98 -29.88
N GLN A 249 -6.80 -21.38 -29.10
CA GLN A 249 -5.39 -21.46 -29.53
C GLN A 249 -5.19 -22.47 -30.66
#